data_AF-A0A1Q3SZF7-F1
#
_entry.id   AF-A0A1Q3SZF7-F1
#
_cell.length_a   1.000
_cell.length_b   1.000
_cell.length_c   1.000
_cell.angle_alpha   90.00
_cell.angle_beta   90.00
_cell.angle_gamma   90.00
#
_symmetry.space_group_name_H-M   'P 1'
#
loop_
_entity.id
_entity.type
_entity.pdbx_description
1 polymer ?
#
loop_
_entity_poly.entity_id
_entity_poly.type
_entity_poly.pdbx_seq_one_letter_code
_entity_poly.pdbx_strand_id
1 'polypeptide(L)'
;MSTWMLLGRTWRVWAPVALLNTAVQALLVVPFVTPAAYVVFVLLALASLAGVVASVALVAAGFRSALGGGGRWPSWGEWLAVLLLTVAVSASALVASWLVIPALVVAAILLPAVFGVPQRTAWGFGLFARAPLRGILLTLMTLALVALLWFAALMFGFFVTGWVGAALTWLVFGLVGAFILATWFATPRRDRA
;
A
#
# COMPACT_ATOMS: atom_id res chain seq x y z
N MET A 1 -9.13 4.11 18.45
CA MET A 1 -8.92 5.24 17.51
C MET A 1 -9.57 4.87 16.19
N SER A 2 -10.37 5.77 15.58
CA SER A 2 -11.01 5.51 14.29
C SER A 2 -10.04 5.70 13.12
N THR A 3 -10.37 5.16 11.95
CA THR A 3 -9.63 5.37 10.69
C THR A 3 -9.42 6.85 10.40
N TRP A 4 -10.47 7.66 10.52
CA TRP A 4 -10.41 9.10 10.27
C TRP A 4 -9.50 9.85 11.23
N MET A 5 -9.52 9.50 12.52
CA MET A 5 -8.58 10.06 13.50
C MET A 5 -7.13 9.67 13.19
N LEU A 6 -6.90 8.44 12.73
CA LEU A 6 -5.56 7.97 12.36
C LEU A 6 -5.02 8.74 11.15
N LEU A 7 -5.81 8.85 10.08
CA LEU A 7 -5.47 9.65 8.90
C LEU A 7 -5.26 11.13 9.24
N GLY A 8 -6.15 11.69 10.08
CA GLY A 8 -6.07 13.07 10.54
C GLY A 8 -4.87 13.33 11.46
N ARG A 9 -4.35 12.34 12.18
CA ARG A 9 -3.15 12.50 13.03
C ARG A 9 -1.86 12.36 12.23
N THR A 10 -1.87 11.58 11.14
CA THR A 10 -0.68 11.30 10.32
C THR A 10 -0.68 12.00 8.96
N TRP A 11 -1.58 12.96 8.71
CA TRP A 11 -1.66 13.69 7.43
C TRP A 11 -0.34 14.32 7.00
N ARG A 12 0.44 14.84 7.96
CA ARG A 12 1.79 15.39 7.72
C ARG A 12 2.82 14.37 7.26
N VAL A 13 2.48 13.08 7.28
CA VAL A 13 3.31 11.97 6.76
C VAL A 13 2.70 11.44 5.47
N TRP A 14 1.45 10.97 5.50
CA TRP A 14 0.89 10.26 4.35
C TRP A 14 0.64 11.17 3.15
N ALA A 15 0.22 12.43 3.36
CA ALA A 15 -0.07 13.33 2.24
C ALA A 15 1.22 13.73 1.49
N PRO A 16 2.30 14.20 2.15
CA PRO A 16 3.56 14.44 1.46
C PRO A 16 4.13 13.19 0.80
N VAL A 17 4.06 12.02 1.45
CA VAL A 17 4.52 10.76 0.87
C VAL A 17 3.74 10.41 -0.41
N ALA A 18 2.42 10.53 -0.39
CA ALA A 18 1.58 10.28 -1.56
C ALA A 18 1.93 11.24 -2.72
N LEU A 19 2.11 12.54 -2.42
CA LEU A 19 2.46 13.54 -3.42
C LEU A 19 3.86 13.32 -4.01
N LEU A 20 4.86 13.06 -3.16
CA LEU A 20 6.23 12.80 -3.59
C LEU A 20 6.34 11.52 -4.41
N ASN A 21 5.68 10.44 -3.97
CA ASN A 21 5.64 9.21 -4.75
C ASN A 21 4.93 9.44 -6.08
N THR A 22 3.83 10.18 -6.11
CA THR A 22 3.13 10.53 -7.36
C THR A 22 4.08 11.24 -8.33
N ALA A 23 4.83 12.23 -7.85
CA ALA A 23 5.81 12.95 -8.66
C ALA A 23 6.91 12.01 -9.19
N VAL A 24 7.49 11.18 -8.32
CA VAL A 24 8.50 10.19 -8.72
C VAL A 24 7.96 9.25 -9.80
N GLN A 25 6.78 8.67 -9.59
CA GLN A 25 6.22 7.71 -10.52
C GLN A 25 5.82 8.35 -11.85
N ALA A 26 5.34 9.59 -11.85
CA ALA A 26 5.07 10.34 -13.07
C ALA A 26 6.36 10.64 -13.86
N LEU A 27 7.45 11.00 -13.17
CA LEU A 27 8.76 11.26 -13.79
C LEU A 27 9.42 9.99 -14.36
N LEU A 28 9.10 8.82 -13.79
CA LEU A 28 9.59 7.53 -14.29
C LEU A 28 8.86 7.06 -15.55
N VAL A 29 7.81 7.76 -16.01
CA VAL A 29 7.15 7.47 -17.29
C VAL A 29 7.95 8.10 -18.43
N VAL A 30 8.80 7.28 -19.05
CA VAL A 30 9.58 7.68 -20.21
C VAL A 30 8.99 7.04 -21.49
N PRO A 31 8.54 7.84 -22.47
CA PRO A 31 8.06 7.33 -23.75
C PRO A 31 9.08 6.40 -24.41
N PHE A 32 8.59 5.33 -25.05
CA PHE A 32 9.40 4.37 -25.83
C PHE A 32 10.40 3.52 -25.02
N VAL A 33 10.40 3.59 -23.69
CA VAL A 33 11.28 2.78 -22.83
C VAL A 33 10.60 1.48 -22.35
N THR A 34 9.31 1.31 -22.62
CA THR A 34 8.47 0.22 -22.10
C THR A 34 7.61 -0.44 -23.20
N PRO A 35 7.38 -1.77 -23.17
CA PRO A 35 8.13 -2.81 -22.46
C PRO A 35 9.23 -3.38 -23.36
N ALA A 36 10.49 -3.20 -22.97
CA ALA A 36 11.60 -3.88 -23.61
C ALA A 36 12.71 -4.16 -22.58
N ALA A 37 13.45 -5.25 -22.78
CA ALA A 37 14.51 -5.72 -21.86
C ALA A 37 15.78 -4.86 -21.94
N TYR A 38 15.63 -3.53 -21.90
CA TYR A 38 16.72 -2.57 -21.87
C TYR A 38 17.12 -2.26 -20.43
N VAL A 39 18.42 -2.07 -20.18
CA VAL A 39 18.98 -1.68 -18.87
C VAL A 39 18.24 -0.48 -18.28
N VAL A 40 17.88 0.48 -19.13
CA VAL A 40 17.12 1.69 -18.71
C VAL A 40 15.77 1.33 -18.09
N PHE A 41 15.02 0.39 -18.69
CA PHE A 41 13.74 -0.05 -18.13
C PHE A 41 13.91 -0.71 -16.76
N VAL A 42 14.94 -1.54 -16.60
CA VAL A 42 15.24 -2.19 -15.32
C VAL A 42 15.55 -1.15 -14.24
N LEU A 43 16.35 -0.14 -14.55
CA LEU A 43 16.67 0.94 -13.61
C LEU A 43 15.44 1.76 -13.21
N LEU A 44 14.56 2.09 -14.17
CA LEU A 44 13.30 2.79 -13.90
C LEU A 44 12.37 1.93 -13.02
N ALA A 45 12.28 0.62 -13.29
CA ALA A 45 11.49 -0.31 -12.51
C ALA A 45 12.02 -0.42 -11.05
N LEU A 46 13.33 -0.48 -10.87
CA LEU A 46 13.95 -0.50 -9.54
C LEU A 46 13.73 0.82 -8.78
N ALA A 47 13.81 1.96 -9.46
CA ALA A 47 13.52 3.26 -8.86
C ALA A 47 12.04 3.37 -8.44
N SER A 48 11.12 2.87 -9.28
CA SER A 48 9.70 2.80 -8.98
C SER A 48 9.44 1.91 -7.76
N LEU A 49 10.05 0.72 -7.71
CA LEU A 49 9.98 -0.20 -6.59
C LEU A 49 10.46 0.45 -5.29
N ALA A 50 11.62 1.12 -5.32
CA ALA A 50 12.16 1.83 -4.17
C ALA A 50 11.21 2.94 -3.67
N GLY A 51 10.59 3.70 -4.58
CA GLY A 51 9.60 4.72 -4.25
C GLY A 51 8.35 4.15 -3.56
N VAL A 52 7.82 3.03 -4.07
CA VAL A 52 6.67 2.35 -3.46
C VAL A 52 7.02 1.81 -2.08
N VAL A 53 8.15 1.11 -1.95
CA VAL A 53 8.63 0.55 -0.67
C VAL A 53 8.82 1.66 0.36
N ALA A 54 9.48 2.77 -0.03
CA ALA A 54 9.64 3.95 0.80
C ALA A 54 8.30 4.50 1.29
N SER A 55 7.36 4.64 0.37
CA SER A 55 6.06 5.23 0.67
C SER A 55 5.25 4.39 1.65
N VAL A 56 5.14 3.08 1.39
CA VAL A 56 4.39 2.16 2.23
C VAL A 56 5.01 2.07 3.62
N ALA A 57 6.34 1.94 3.72
CA ALA A 57 7.02 1.83 5.00
C ALA A 57 6.87 3.10 5.86
N LEU A 58 7.04 4.28 5.28
CA LEU A 58 6.90 5.56 5.99
C LEU A 58 5.47 5.80 6.47
N VAL A 59 4.47 5.50 5.63
CA VAL A 59 3.05 5.61 6.00
C VAL A 59 2.70 4.64 7.13
N ALA A 60 3.12 3.37 7.01
CA ALA A 60 2.89 2.36 8.03
C ALA A 60 3.59 2.70 9.36
N ALA A 61 4.83 3.17 9.34
CA ALA A 61 5.53 3.65 10.53
C ALA A 61 4.84 4.87 11.15
N GLY A 62 4.34 5.79 10.33
CA GLY A 62 3.53 6.92 10.78
C GLY A 62 2.27 6.46 11.51
N PHE A 63 1.55 5.47 10.95
CA PHE A 63 0.37 4.90 11.60
C PHE A 63 0.72 4.16 12.90
N ARG A 64 1.77 3.34 12.90
CA ARG A 64 2.31 2.67 14.09
C ARG A 64 2.62 3.67 15.20
N SER A 65 3.33 4.75 14.86
CA SER A 65 3.71 5.81 15.80
C SER A 65 2.49 6.59 16.34
N ALA A 66 1.52 6.94 15.49
CA ALA A 66 0.27 7.58 15.92
C ALA A 66 -0.59 6.68 16.81
N LEU A 67 -0.42 5.37 16.69
CA LEU A 67 -0.96 4.35 17.58
C LEU A 67 -0.11 4.15 18.84
N GLY A 68 0.93 4.95 19.09
CA GLY A 68 1.77 4.82 20.28
C GLY A 68 2.68 3.59 20.27
N GLY A 69 2.90 2.97 19.10
CA GLY A 69 3.90 1.93 18.92
C GLY A 69 5.20 2.51 18.36
N GLY A 70 6.31 2.36 19.08
CA GLY A 70 7.68 2.61 18.59
C GLY A 70 7.97 4.02 18.03
N GLY A 71 9.10 4.14 17.33
CA GLY A 71 9.60 5.41 16.75
C GLY A 71 8.90 5.83 15.45
N ARG A 72 9.18 7.04 14.98
CA ARG A 72 8.56 7.62 13.75
C ARG A 72 9.09 7.02 12.44
N TRP A 73 10.20 6.30 12.50
CA TRP A 73 10.89 5.72 11.35
C TRP A 73 10.72 4.20 11.31
N PRO A 74 10.73 3.59 10.11
CA PRO A 74 10.73 2.15 9.98
C PRO A 74 12.04 1.53 10.47
N SER A 75 11.98 0.40 11.16
CA SER A 75 13.14 -0.43 11.48
C SER A 75 13.65 -1.18 10.23
N TRP A 76 14.87 -1.71 10.29
CA TRP A 76 15.41 -2.55 9.21
C TRP A 76 14.53 -3.77 8.88
N GLY A 77 13.93 -4.40 9.90
CA GLY A 77 13.00 -5.50 9.69
C GLY A 77 11.69 -5.06 9.01
N GLU A 78 11.18 -3.88 9.35
CA GLU A 78 9.99 -3.29 8.70
C GLU A 78 10.29 -2.94 7.23
N TRP A 79 11.47 -2.38 6.94
CA TRP A 79 11.94 -2.13 5.58
C TRP A 79 12.00 -3.41 4.74
N LEU A 80 12.65 -4.44 5.27
CA LEU A 80 12.78 -5.72 4.59
C LEU A 80 11.41 -6.37 4.34
N ALA A 81 10.52 -6.33 5.33
CA ALA A 81 9.18 -6.90 5.18
C ALA A 81 8.35 -6.17 4.11
N VAL A 82 8.38 -4.83 4.08
CA VAL A 82 7.70 -4.05 3.02
C VAL A 82 8.29 -4.35 1.65
N LEU A 83 9.63 -4.45 1.54
CA LEU A 83 10.30 -4.85 0.31
C LEU A 83 9.81 -6.22 -0.16
N LEU A 84 9.85 -7.23 0.71
CA LEU A 84 9.43 -8.59 0.37
C LEU A 84 7.96 -8.68 -0.02
N LEU A 85 7.07 -7.96 0.68
CA LEU A 85 5.65 -7.88 0.31
C LEU A 85 5.47 -7.21 -1.05
N THR A 86 6.18 -6.13 -1.32
CA THR A 86 6.10 -5.42 -2.60
C THR A 86 6.63 -6.30 -3.74
N VAL A 87 7.75 -7.00 -3.54
CA VAL A 87 8.29 -7.96 -4.50
C VAL A 87 7.31 -9.11 -4.74
N ALA A 88 6.68 -9.66 -3.69
CA ALA A 88 5.67 -10.72 -3.85
C ALA A 88 4.46 -10.25 -4.66
N VAL A 89 3.96 -9.04 -4.41
CA VAL A 89 2.88 -8.42 -5.20
C VAL A 89 3.32 -8.25 -6.65
N SER A 90 4.51 -7.72 -6.92
CA SER A 90 5.03 -7.57 -8.28
C SER A 90 5.23 -8.91 -8.99
N ALA A 91 5.76 -9.92 -8.29
CA ALA A 91 5.93 -11.27 -8.83
C ALA A 91 4.59 -11.93 -9.16
N SER A 92 3.53 -11.65 -8.38
CA SER A 92 2.20 -12.17 -8.69
C SER A 92 1.69 -11.70 -10.06
N ALA A 93 2.00 -10.46 -10.46
CA ALA A 93 1.65 -9.92 -11.77
C ALA A 93 2.32 -10.68 -12.92
N LEU A 94 3.54 -11.19 -12.69
CA LEU A 94 4.31 -11.97 -13.67
C LEU A 94 3.78 -13.39 -13.83
N VAL A 95 3.26 -13.98 -12.75
CA VAL A 95 2.66 -15.32 -12.77
C VAL A 95 1.27 -15.28 -13.40
N ALA A 96 0.42 -14.39 -12.91
CA ALA A 96 -0.90 -14.14 -13.46
C ALA A 96 -1.40 -12.77 -13.01
N SER A 97 -1.72 -11.90 -13.97
CA SER A 97 -2.11 -10.50 -13.69
C SER A 97 -3.27 -10.34 -12.71
N TRP A 98 -4.20 -11.29 -12.67
CA TRP A 98 -5.33 -11.27 -11.74
C TRP A 98 -4.92 -11.53 -10.28
N LEU A 99 -3.75 -12.12 -10.01
CA LEU A 99 -3.24 -12.38 -8.66
C LEU A 99 -2.78 -11.12 -7.92
N VAL A 100 -2.59 -10.00 -8.62
CA VAL A 100 -2.16 -8.74 -7.99
C VAL A 100 -3.18 -8.25 -6.97
N ILE A 101 -4.46 -8.36 -7.30
CA ILE A 101 -5.56 -7.95 -6.43
C ILE A 101 -5.55 -8.73 -5.11
N PRO A 102 -5.59 -10.07 -5.08
CA PRO A 102 -5.51 -10.82 -3.84
C PRO A 102 -4.15 -10.64 -3.13
N ALA A 103 -3.04 -10.48 -3.86
CA ALA A 103 -1.73 -10.23 -3.24
C ALA A 103 -1.69 -8.90 -2.47
N LEU A 104 -2.27 -7.82 -3.04
CA LEU A 104 -2.39 -6.52 -2.36
C LEU A 104 -3.26 -6.59 -1.10
N VAL A 105 -4.36 -7.35 -1.16
CA VAL A 105 -5.24 -7.58 0.00
C VAL A 105 -4.49 -8.28 1.12
N VAL A 106 -3.76 -9.36 0.79
CA VAL A 106 -2.94 -10.08 1.76
C VAL A 106 -1.86 -9.15 2.34
N ALA A 107 -1.15 -8.38 1.52
CA ALA A 107 -0.17 -7.43 1.99
C ALA A 107 -0.77 -6.42 2.98
N ALA A 108 -1.96 -5.88 2.69
CA ALA A 108 -2.66 -4.95 3.59
C ALA A 108 -3.05 -5.59 4.94
N ILE A 109 -3.45 -6.87 4.94
CA ILE A 109 -3.78 -7.65 6.14
C ILE A 109 -2.55 -7.88 7.01
N LEU A 110 -1.42 -8.26 6.39
CA LEU A 110 -0.18 -8.60 7.09
C LEU A 110 0.53 -7.37 7.68
N LEU A 111 0.41 -6.21 7.03
CA LEU A 111 1.22 -5.02 7.33
C LEU A 111 1.11 -4.55 8.80
N PRO A 112 -0.07 -4.46 9.44
CA PRO A 112 -0.15 -4.10 10.86
C PRO A 112 0.67 -5.04 11.77
N ALA A 113 0.68 -6.35 11.47
CA ALA A 113 1.40 -7.33 12.28
C ALA A 113 2.93 -7.20 12.14
N VAL A 114 3.42 -6.94 10.92
CA VAL A 114 4.84 -6.60 10.65
C VAL A 114 5.28 -5.39 11.48
N PHE A 115 4.42 -4.38 11.57
CA PHE A 115 4.66 -3.16 12.34
C PHE A 115 4.27 -3.31 13.82
N GLY A 116 4.27 -4.54 14.36
CA GLY A 116 4.07 -4.80 15.79
C GLY A 116 2.74 -4.28 16.35
N VAL A 117 1.76 -3.96 15.50
CA VAL A 117 0.41 -3.59 15.95
C VAL A 117 -0.26 -4.88 16.40
N PRO A 118 -0.57 -5.03 17.70
CA PRO A 118 -0.87 -6.34 18.26
C PRO A 118 -2.11 -6.99 17.64
N GLN A 119 -1.89 -8.02 16.83
CA GLN A 119 -2.88 -9.03 16.48
C GLN A 119 -2.44 -10.31 17.18
N ARG A 120 -3.24 -10.86 18.12
CA ARG A 120 -2.77 -11.95 19.00
C ARG A 120 -2.47 -13.28 18.30
N THR A 121 -2.77 -13.43 17.01
CA THR A 121 -2.38 -14.62 16.24
C THR A 121 -1.30 -14.28 15.24
N ALA A 122 -0.55 -15.32 14.85
CA ALA A 122 0.55 -15.24 13.91
C ALA A 122 0.15 -14.42 12.66
N TRP A 123 0.93 -13.37 12.40
CA TRP A 123 0.96 -12.67 11.11
C TRP A 123 -0.26 -11.83 10.69
N GLY A 124 -1.17 -11.43 11.58
CA GLY A 124 -2.19 -10.42 11.21
C GLY A 124 -3.54 -10.97 10.74
N PHE A 125 -3.77 -12.26 10.92
CA PHE A 125 -5.10 -12.89 10.75
C PHE A 125 -5.90 -12.96 12.06
N GLY A 126 -5.42 -12.35 13.14
CA GLY A 126 -6.05 -12.44 14.46
C GLY A 126 -7.40 -11.79 14.54
N LEU A 127 -7.68 -10.86 13.63
CA LEU A 127 -9.00 -10.30 13.44
C LEU A 127 -10.04 -11.37 13.05
N PHE A 128 -9.68 -12.30 12.17
CA PHE A 128 -10.61 -13.32 11.67
C PHE A 128 -11.00 -14.33 12.76
N ALA A 129 -10.09 -14.60 13.70
CA ALA A 129 -10.38 -15.48 14.83
C ALA A 129 -11.32 -14.84 15.87
N ARG A 130 -11.35 -13.51 15.99
CA ARG A 130 -12.10 -12.79 17.04
C ARG A 130 -13.40 -12.17 16.55
N ALA A 131 -13.35 -11.61 15.35
CA ALA A 131 -14.45 -10.90 14.73
C ALA A 131 -14.50 -11.30 13.24
N PRO A 132 -14.88 -12.56 12.94
CA PRO A 132 -14.81 -13.12 11.58
C PRO A 132 -15.58 -12.28 10.57
N LEU A 133 -16.81 -11.87 10.90
CA LEU A 133 -17.63 -11.01 10.04
C LEU A 133 -16.93 -9.67 9.75
N ARG A 134 -16.28 -9.06 10.74
CA ARG A 134 -15.57 -7.80 10.57
C ARG A 134 -14.34 -7.96 9.68
N GLY A 135 -13.58 -9.03 9.87
CA GLY A 135 -12.46 -9.38 9.01
C GLY A 135 -12.89 -9.62 7.56
N ILE A 136 -13.98 -10.37 7.37
CA ILE A 136 -14.56 -10.64 6.04
C ILE A 136 -15.02 -9.33 5.38
N LEU A 137 -15.82 -8.50 6.07
CA LEU A 137 -16.30 -7.24 5.52
C LEU A 137 -15.16 -6.28 5.15
N LEU A 138 -14.12 -6.20 5.98
CA LEU A 138 -12.95 -5.37 5.69
C LEU A 138 -12.12 -5.90 4.52
N THR A 139 -12.04 -7.23 4.39
CA THR A 139 -11.41 -7.91 3.24
C THR A 139 -12.18 -7.63 1.96
N LEU A 140 -13.51 -7.77 1.99
CA LEU A 140 -14.38 -7.46 0.84
C LEU A 140 -14.31 -5.99 0.46
N MET A 141 -14.27 -5.07 1.44
CA MET A 141 -14.06 -3.64 1.19
C MET A 141 -12.70 -3.40 0.52
N THR A 142 -11.63 -4.05 1.00
CA THR A 142 -10.29 -3.92 0.43
C THR A 142 -10.24 -4.47 -0.99
N LEU A 143 -10.83 -5.64 -1.24
CA LEU A 143 -10.98 -6.24 -2.57
C LEU A 143 -11.70 -5.30 -3.52
N ALA A 144 -12.86 -4.76 -3.11
CA ALA A 144 -13.66 -3.86 -3.93
C ALA A 144 -12.90 -2.57 -4.26
N LEU A 145 -12.23 -1.96 -3.28
CA LEU A 145 -11.44 -0.75 -3.49
C LEU A 145 -10.23 -1.01 -4.41
N VAL A 146 -9.50 -2.11 -4.21
CA VAL A 146 -8.36 -2.47 -5.07
C VAL A 146 -8.81 -2.77 -6.49
N ALA A 147 -9.93 -3.50 -6.67
CA ALA A 147 -10.50 -3.76 -7.99
C ALA A 147 -10.93 -2.45 -8.69
N LEU A 148 -11.54 -1.53 -7.95
CA LEU A 148 -11.92 -0.21 -8.46
C LEU A 148 -10.71 0.64 -8.82
N LEU A 149 -9.64 0.61 -8.01
CA LEU A 149 -8.37 1.26 -8.32
C LEU A 149 -7.76 0.70 -9.59
N TRP A 150 -7.77 -0.63 -9.75
CA TRP A 150 -7.25 -1.28 -10.95
C TRP A 150 -8.04 -0.88 -12.19
N PHE A 151 -9.37 -0.87 -12.10
CA PHE A 151 -10.24 -0.39 -13.16
C PHE A 151 -9.95 1.08 -13.50
N ALA A 152 -9.84 1.96 -12.49
CA ALA A 152 -9.51 3.37 -12.69
C ALA A 152 -8.13 3.56 -13.35
N ALA A 153 -7.12 2.78 -12.96
CA ALA A 153 -5.80 2.81 -13.58
C ALA A 153 -5.85 2.41 -15.06
N LEU A 154 -6.66 1.40 -15.42
CA LEU A 154 -6.89 1.03 -16.82
C LEU A 154 -7.59 2.15 -17.58
N MET A 155 -8.61 2.79 -16.99
CA MET A 155 -9.29 3.93 -17.59
C MET A 155 -8.36 5.13 -17.79
N PHE A 156 -7.52 5.46 -16.80
CA PHE A 156 -6.51 6.50 -16.97
C PHE A 156 -5.51 6.10 -18.05
N GLY A 157 -4.98 4.88 -18.05
CA GLY A 157 -4.09 4.40 -19.11
C GLY A 157 -4.72 4.44 -20.50
N PHE A 158 -6.04 4.30 -20.61
CA PHE A 158 -6.78 4.34 -21.88
C PHE A 158 -7.11 5.77 -22.34
N PHE A 159 -7.59 6.63 -21.44
CA PHE A 159 -8.09 7.98 -21.77
C PHE A 159 -7.05 9.10 -21.55
N VAL A 160 -6.10 8.92 -20.63
CA VAL A 160 -5.11 9.92 -20.23
C VAL A 160 -3.72 9.27 -20.24
N THR A 161 -3.03 9.32 -21.37
CA THR A 161 -1.73 8.63 -21.52
C THR A 161 -0.54 9.45 -20.99
N GLY A 162 0.60 8.78 -20.81
CA GLY A 162 1.85 9.42 -20.41
C GLY A 162 1.90 9.83 -18.94
N TRP A 163 2.70 10.86 -18.64
CA TRP A 163 3.01 11.30 -17.28
C TRP A 163 1.77 11.79 -16.51
N VAL A 164 0.78 12.38 -17.19
CA VAL A 164 -0.46 12.86 -16.56
C VAL A 164 -1.31 11.69 -16.07
N GLY A 165 -1.50 10.66 -16.88
CA GLY A 165 -2.23 9.45 -16.49
C GLY A 165 -1.60 8.73 -15.32
N ALA A 166 -0.26 8.65 -15.35
CA ALA A 166 0.51 8.09 -14.25
C ALA A 166 0.35 8.92 -12.98
N ALA A 167 0.46 10.25 -13.06
CA ALA A 167 0.26 11.12 -11.90
C ALA A 167 -1.14 10.92 -11.28
N LEU A 168 -2.20 10.88 -12.08
CA LEU A 168 -3.56 10.64 -11.59
C LEU A 168 -3.69 9.25 -10.94
N THR A 169 -3.16 8.22 -11.59
CA THR A 169 -3.20 6.84 -11.08
C THR A 169 -2.50 6.75 -9.73
N TRP A 170 -1.27 7.24 -9.63
CA TRP A 170 -0.47 7.13 -8.41
C TRP A 170 -0.98 8.02 -7.28
N LEU A 171 -1.57 9.17 -7.60
CA LEU A 171 -2.23 10.01 -6.60
C LEU A 171 -3.42 9.27 -5.99
N VAL A 172 -4.32 8.74 -6.82
CA VAL A 172 -5.51 8.02 -6.36
C VAL A 172 -5.12 6.77 -5.57
N PHE A 173 -4.10 6.03 -6.03
CA PHE A 173 -3.54 4.88 -5.31
C PHE A 173 -2.97 5.28 -3.95
N GLY A 174 -2.24 6.40 -3.86
CA GLY A 174 -1.71 6.90 -2.61
C GLY A 174 -2.81 7.27 -1.61
N LEU A 175 -3.86 7.96 -2.06
CA LEU A 175 -4.99 8.37 -1.23
C LEU A 175 -5.78 7.15 -0.70
N VAL A 176 -6.21 6.28 -1.61
CA VAL A 176 -7.03 5.11 -1.26
C VAL A 176 -6.18 4.07 -0.52
N GLY A 177 -4.92 3.90 -0.89
CA GLY A 177 -3.97 3.03 -0.21
C GLY A 177 -3.74 3.47 1.24
N ALA A 178 -3.54 4.76 1.49
CA ALA A 178 -3.46 5.29 2.86
C ALA A 178 -4.74 5.02 3.67
N PHE A 179 -5.91 5.17 3.05
CA PHE A 179 -7.19 4.84 3.69
C PHE A 179 -7.30 3.35 4.04
N ILE A 180 -7.02 2.45 3.08
CA ILE A 180 -7.03 1.00 3.30
C ILE A 180 -6.08 0.64 4.45
N LEU A 181 -4.83 1.10 4.39
CA LEU A 181 -3.87 0.83 5.46
C LEU A 181 -4.33 1.38 6.80
N ALA A 182 -4.87 2.59 6.86
CA ALA A 182 -5.41 3.15 8.09
C ALA A 182 -6.55 2.29 8.67
N THR A 183 -7.43 1.72 7.83
CA THR A 183 -8.51 0.84 8.30
C THR A 183 -7.97 -0.45 8.93
N TRP A 184 -6.97 -1.08 8.32
CA TRP A 184 -6.33 -2.29 8.85
C TRP A 184 -5.53 -2.01 10.14
N PHE A 185 -4.86 -0.86 10.24
CA PHE A 185 -4.13 -0.45 11.45
C PHE A 185 -5.07 -0.06 12.61
N ALA A 186 -6.23 0.54 12.32
CA ALA A 186 -7.16 1.00 13.35
C ALA A 186 -8.04 -0.13 13.94
N THR A 187 -8.29 -1.20 13.18
CA THR A 187 -9.26 -2.25 13.53
C THR A 187 -8.87 -3.07 14.78
N PRO A 188 -7.63 -3.57 14.95
CA PRO A 188 -7.24 -4.43 16.09
C PRO A 188 -7.41 -3.80 17.50
N ARG A 189 -7.58 -2.48 17.59
CA ARG A 189 -7.79 -1.76 18.86
C ARG A 189 -9.25 -1.50 19.22
N ARG A 190 -10.17 -1.56 18.26
CA ARG A 190 -11.60 -1.39 18.56
C ARG A 190 -12.16 -2.57 19.35
N ASP A 191 -11.53 -3.73 19.27
CA ASP A 191 -11.97 -4.95 19.95
C ASP A 191 -11.31 -5.12 21.35
N ARG A 192 -10.63 -4.08 21.86
CA ARG A 192 -10.07 -4.02 23.22
C ARG A 192 -10.81 -3.07 24.16
N ALA A 193 -11.80 -2.34 23.65
CA ALA A 193 -12.70 -1.49 24.42
C ALA A 193 -14.06 -2.19 24.48
#